data_AF-A0A367LW59-F1
#
_entry.id   AF-A0A367LW59-F1
#
_cell.length_a   1.000
_cell.length_b   1.000
_cell.length_c   1.000
_cell.angle_alpha   90.00
_cell.angle_beta   90.00
_cell.angle_gamma   90.00
#
_symmetry.space_group_name_H-M   'P 1'
#
loop_
_entity.id
_entity.type
_entity.pdbx_description
1 polymer ?
#
loop_
_entity_poly.entity_id
_entity_poly.type
_entity_poly.pdbx_seq_one_letter_code
_entity_poly.pdbx_strand_id
1 'polypeptide(L)'
;GDNGLLTVIDYSRPSRDKRLWVFDLKTRKLLFEEWVTHGKNSGDDLATSFSNRPNSYQSSIGLFQTGQLYTGKHGQSLRLVGLEPGFNDKSEERAIVMHSAAYADPRVVPGLGRMGRSQG
;
A
#
# COMPACT_ATOMS: atom_id res chain seq x y z
N GLY A 1 8.84 20.25 0.47
CA GLY A 1 7.65 21.00 0.05
C GLY A 1 6.75 20.05 -0.69
N ASP A 2 5.43 20.17 -0.54
CA ASP A 2 4.47 19.24 -1.10
C ASP A 2 4.65 19.09 -2.62
N ASN A 3 5.03 17.89 -3.07
CA ASN A 3 5.37 17.64 -4.48
C ASN A 3 4.11 17.61 -5.36
N GLY A 4 2.91 17.70 -4.77
CA GLY A 4 1.64 17.68 -5.51
C GLY A 4 1.34 16.30 -6.09
N LEU A 5 1.92 15.25 -5.51
CA LEU A 5 1.66 13.88 -5.92
C LEU A 5 0.51 13.30 -5.09
N LEU A 6 -0.45 12.66 -5.75
CA LEU A 6 -1.52 11.91 -5.11
C LEU A 6 -1.37 10.44 -5.48
N THR A 7 -1.27 9.57 -4.47
CA THR A 7 -1.33 8.12 -4.68
C THR A 7 -2.69 7.59 -4.23
N VAL A 8 -3.35 6.83 -5.08
CA VAL A 8 -4.64 6.19 -4.80
C VAL A 8 -4.47 4.68 -4.92
N ILE A 9 -4.96 3.93 -3.94
CA ILE A 9 -5.08 2.48 -4.01
C ILE A 9 -6.55 2.11 -3.89
N ASP A 10 -7.07 1.37 -4.86
CA ASP A 10 -8.44 0.87 -4.86
C ASP A 10 -8.48 -0.60 -4.43
N TYR A 11 -8.71 -0.84 -3.14
CA TYR A 11 -8.81 -2.18 -2.59
C TYR A 11 -10.12 -2.92 -2.93
N SER A 12 -11.09 -2.26 -3.58
CA SER A 12 -12.28 -2.94 -4.12
C SER A 12 -11.97 -3.80 -5.34
N ARG A 13 -10.79 -3.62 -5.94
CA ARG A 13 -10.30 -4.42 -7.07
C ARG A 13 -9.44 -5.60 -6.61
N PRO A 14 -9.46 -6.72 -7.34
CA PRO A 14 -8.56 -7.86 -7.14
C PRO A 14 -7.08 -7.45 -7.12
N SER A 15 -6.26 -8.15 -6.36
CA SER A 15 -4.83 -7.86 -6.30
C SER A 15 -4.10 -8.11 -7.61
N ARG A 16 -4.58 -9.08 -8.40
CA ARG A 16 -4.03 -9.39 -9.73
C ARG A 16 -4.18 -8.26 -10.75
N ASP A 17 -5.02 -7.27 -10.46
CA ASP A 17 -5.23 -6.11 -11.30
C ASP A 17 -4.34 -4.95 -10.84
N LYS A 18 -3.94 -4.11 -11.79
CA LYS A 18 -3.38 -2.80 -11.45
C LYS A 18 -4.44 -1.97 -10.73
N ARG A 19 -4.13 -1.55 -9.52
CA ARG A 19 -5.06 -0.84 -8.61
C ARG A 19 -4.38 0.22 -7.75
N LEU A 20 -3.15 0.59 -8.10
CA LEU A 20 -2.45 1.73 -7.55
C LEU A 20 -2.22 2.73 -8.69
N TRP A 21 -2.55 3.99 -8.44
CA TRP A 21 -2.28 5.09 -9.36
C TRP A 21 -1.53 6.20 -8.64
N VAL A 22 -0.57 6.80 -9.33
CA VAL A 22 0.12 8.01 -8.86
C VAL A 22 -0.15 9.13 -9.85
N PHE A 23 -0.71 10.23 -9.36
CA PHE A 23 -1.03 11.41 -10.14
C PHE A 23 -0.13 12.56 -9.76
N ASP A 24 0.30 13.34 -10.74
CA ASP A 24 0.79 14.70 -10.52
C ASP A 24 -0.40 15.67 -10.64
N LEU A 25 -0.78 16.26 -9.51
CA LEU A 25 -1.90 17.20 -9.43
C LEU A 25 -1.60 18.56 -10.04
N LYS A 26 -0.32 18.95 -10.14
CA LYS A 26 0.09 20.22 -10.75
C LYS A 26 -0.09 20.14 -12.27
N THR A 27 0.35 19.04 -12.87
CA THR A 27 0.23 18.81 -14.31
C THR A 27 -1.05 18.07 -14.71
N ARG A 28 -1.82 17.57 -13.74
CA ARG A 28 -3.04 16.75 -13.92
C ARG A 28 -2.78 15.51 -14.77
N LYS A 29 -1.64 14.85 -14.55
CA LYS A 29 -1.22 13.67 -15.30
C LYS A 29 -1.18 12.42 -14.42
N LEU A 30 -1.56 11.29 -15.00
CA LEU A 30 -1.24 9.98 -14.46
C LEU A 30 0.24 9.69 -14.73
N LEU A 31 1.01 9.42 -13.67
CA LEU A 31 2.43 9.07 -13.76
C LEU A 31 2.64 7.56 -13.75
N PHE A 32 1.93 6.86 -12.87
CA PHE A 32 2.09 5.42 -12.68
C PHE A 32 0.74 4.74 -12.50
N GLU A 33 0.63 3.54 -13.08
CA GLU A 33 -0.47 2.60 -12.87
C GLU A 33 0.13 1.22 -12.60
N GLU A 34 0.00 0.73 -11.37
CA GLU A 34 0.78 -0.39 -10.86
C GLU A 34 -0.02 -1.41 -10.08
N TRP A 35 0.57 -2.60 -9.93
CA TRP A 35 0.11 -3.62 -8.99
C TRP A 35 0.52 -3.25 -7.57
N VAL A 36 -0.33 -3.61 -6.60
CA VAL A 36 -0.03 -3.43 -5.17
C VAL A 36 -0.63 -4.55 -4.34
N THR A 37 0.13 -5.04 -3.38
CA THR A 37 -0.28 -6.10 -2.45
C THR A 37 -0.98 -5.55 -1.22
N HIS A 38 -1.70 -6.41 -0.50
CA HIS A 38 -2.26 -6.08 0.82
C HIS A 38 -1.72 -7.05 1.89
N GLY A 39 -1.99 -6.76 3.16
CA GLY A 39 -1.56 -7.56 4.30
C GLY A 39 -2.14 -8.97 4.29
N LYS A 40 -1.37 -9.94 4.79
CA LYS A 40 -1.75 -11.36 4.76
C LYS A 40 -3.10 -11.70 5.40
N ASN A 41 -3.56 -10.87 6.34
CA ASN A 41 -4.84 -11.06 7.01
C ASN A 41 -5.97 -10.19 6.44
N SER A 42 -5.75 -9.47 5.34
CA SER A 42 -6.76 -8.58 4.73
C SER A 42 -7.72 -9.25 3.76
N GLY A 43 -7.48 -10.51 3.40
CA GLY A 43 -8.26 -11.23 2.41
C GLY A 43 -7.36 -12.13 1.57
N ASP A 44 -7.95 -12.73 0.54
CA ASP A 44 -7.23 -13.56 -0.42
C ASP A 44 -6.82 -12.73 -1.64
N ASP A 45 -7.50 -12.85 -2.79
CA ASP A 45 -7.23 -11.96 -3.93
C ASP A 45 -7.85 -10.57 -3.75
N LEU A 46 -9.03 -10.51 -3.14
CA LEU A 46 -9.71 -9.28 -2.77
C LEU A 46 -9.41 -8.94 -1.30
N ALA A 47 -9.08 -7.68 -1.02
CA ALA A 47 -8.95 -7.19 0.35
C ALA A 47 -10.34 -6.82 0.88
N THR A 48 -10.79 -7.49 1.93
CA THR A 48 -12.12 -7.33 2.53
C THR A 48 -12.06 -6.92 4.00
N SER A 49 -10.87 -6.90 4.60
CA SER A 49 -10.69 -6.52 6.01
C SER A 49 -9.43 -5.70 6.24
N PHE A 50 -9.54 -4.72 7.12
CA PHE A 50 -8.50 -3.74 7.41
C PHE A 50 -8.44 -3.48 8.90
N SER A 51 -7.32 -2.98 9.39
CA SER A 51 -7.16 -2.75 10.82
C SER A 51 -6.16 -1.65 11.10
N ASN A 52 -6.39 -0.95 12.21
CA ASN A 52 -5.47 -0.02 12.85
C ASN A 52 -4.70 -0.67 14.01
N ARG A 53 -4.91 -1.97 14.28
CA ARG A 53 -4.32 -2.65 15.44
C ARG A 53 -2.91 -3.15 15.13
N PRO A 54 -1.92 -2.89 16.02
CA PRO A 54 -0.61 -3.54 15.95
C PRO A 54 -0.72 -5.06 15.86
N ASN A 55 0.20 -5.67 15.11
CA ASN A 55 0.27 -7.12 14.89
C ASN A 55 -0.98 -7.78 14.28
N SER A 56 -1.92 -7.00 13.71
CA SER A 56 -3.10 -7.54 13.00
C SER A 56 -2.74 -8.23 11.69
N TYR A 57 -1.60 -7.84 11.08
CA TYR A 57 -1.18 -8.22 9.73
C TYR A 57 -2.17 -7.90 8.61
N GLN A 58 -3.08 -6.96 8.86
CA GLN A 58 -4.04 -6.42 7.91
C GLN A 58 -3.51 -5.09 7.38
N SER A 59 -3.84 -4.76 6.14
CA SER A 59 -3.56 -3.44 5.59
C SER A 59 -4.25 -2.34 6.39
N SER A 60 -3.59 -1.19 6.46
CA SER A 60 -4.16 0.06 6.92
C SER A 60 -4.77 0.81 5.73
N ILE A 61 -5.95 1.41 5.90
CA ILE A 61 -6.62 2.24 4.89
C ILE A 61 -6.87 3.65 5.41
N GLY A 62 -7.41 4.53 4.57
CA GLY A 62 -7.66 5.93 4.88
C GLY A 62 -6.61 6.86 4.25
N LEU A 63 -6.61 8.11 4.69
CA LEU A 63 -5.72 9.16 4.23
C LEU A 63 -4.36 9.07 4.92
N PHE A 64 -3.31 9.13 4.12
CA PHE A 64 -1.93 9.14 4.59
C PHE A 64 -1.16 10.32 4.01
N GLN A 65 -0.22 10.84 4.82
CA GLN A 65 0.87 11.68 4.35
C GLN A 65 2.11 10.81 4.11
N THR A 66 2.75 11.01 2.95
CA THR A 66 4.05 10.38 2.67
C THR A 66 5.13 11.06 3.50
N GLY A 67 5.81 10.29 4.34
CA GLY A 67 6.86 10.76 5.24
C GLY A 67 8.26 10.48 4.70
N GLN A 68 9.16 10.12 5.61
CA GLN A 68 10.58 9.93 5.32
C GLN A 68 10.84 8.68 4.46
N LEU A 69 11.75 8.80 3.49
CA LEU A 69 12.38 7.67 2.81
C LEU A 69 13.48 7.07 3.69
N TYR A 70 13.53 5.75 3.77
CA TYR A 70 14.62 5.03 4.41
C TYR A 70 14.93 3.74 3.66
N THR A 71 16.12 3.17 3.89
CA THR A 71 16.51 1.90 3.28
C THR A 71 16.23 0.76 4.25
N GLY A 72 15.30 -0.12 3.89
CA GLY A 72 14.99 -1.35 4.63
C GLY A 72 15.44 -2.61 3.91
N LYS A 73 15.00 -3.78 4.39
CA LYS A 73 15.29 -5.10 3.78
C LYS A 73 14.83 -5.24 2.32
N HIS A 74 13.93 -4.38 1.87
CA HIS A 74 13.33 -4.41 0.53
C HIS A 74 13.77 -3.21 -0.33
N GLY A 75 14.89 -2.57 0.04
CA GLY A 75 15.41 -1.37 -0.62
C GLY A 75 14.78 -0.11 -0.06
N GLN A 76 14.55 0.89 -0.92
CA GLN A 76 13.91 2.14 -0.52
C GLN A 76 12.47 1.88 -0.08
N SER A 77 12.14 2.39 1.10
CA SER A 77 10.84 2.33 1.73
C SER A 77 10.39 3.74 2.08
N LEU A 78 9.12 4.04 1.78
CA LEU A 78 8.48 5.30 2.09
C LEU A 78 7.56 5.13 3.29
N ARG A 79 7.79 5.87 4.37
CA ARG A 79 6.94 5.82 5.56
C ARG A 79 5.58 6.48 5.28
N LEU A 80 4.51 5.89 5.77
CA LEU A 80 3.16 6.43 5.63
C LEU A 80 2.65 6.85 7.00
N VAL A 81 2.32 8.13 7.15
CA VAL A 81 1.76 8.72 8.37
C VAL A 81 0.25 8.84 8.19
N GLY A 82 -0.51 8.11 8.98
CA GLY A 82 -1.97 8.13 8.98
C GLY A 82 -2.50 9.43 9.57
N LEU A 83 -3.51 10.00 8.90
CA LEU A 83 -4.07 11.31 9.24
C LEU A 83 -5.47 11.23 9.87
N GLU A 84 -5.99 10.03 10.10
CA GLU A 84 -7.34 9.79 10.62
C GLU A 84 -7.30 9.17 12.03
N PRO A 85 -7.58 9.97 13.09
CA PRO A 85 -7.59 9.50 14.47
C PRO A 85 -8.52 8.31 14.69
N GLY A 86 -8.05 7.28 15.41
CA GLY A 86 -8.76 6.02 15.66
C GLY A 86 -8.83 5.08 14.46
N PHE A 87 -8.52 5.54 13.24
CA PHE A 87 -8.70 4.77 12.00
C PHE A 87 -7.38 4.32 11.36
N ASN A 88 -6.37 5.19 11.28
CA ASN A 88 -5.03 4.84 10.79
C ASN A 88 -3.88 5.56 11.53
N ASP A 89 -4.18 6.25 12.62
CA ASP A 89 -3.23 6.97 13.46
C ASP A 89 -2.11 6.10 14.06
N LYS A 90 -2.28 4.77 14.15
CA LYS A 90 -1.22 3.85 14.59
C LYS A 90 -0.29 3.38 13.48
N SER A 91 -0.42 3.92 12.27
CA SER A 91 0.44 3.60 11.12
C SER A 91 1.93 3.60 11.43
N GLU A 92 2.43 4.58 12.21
CA GLU A 92 3.84 4.66 12.56
C GLU A 92 4.26 3.56 13.55
N GLU A 93 3.47 3.33 14.60
CA GLU A 93 3.67 2.21 15.56
C GLU A 93 3.67 0.85 14.87
N ARG A 94 2.89 0.74 13.79
CA ARG A 94 2.76 -0.45 12.97
C ARG A 94 3.80 -0.56 11.87
N ALA A 95 4.69 0.43 11.75
CA ALA A 95 5.69 0.53 10.70
C ALA A 95 5.10 0.39 9.28
N ILE A 96 3.94 1.02 9.04
CA ILE A 96 3.29 1.02 7.73
C ILE A 96 4.14 1.84 6.74
N VAL A 97 4.55 1.18 5.67
CA VAL A 97 5.47 1.71 4.67
C VAL A 97 5.07 1.22 3.28
N MET A 98 5.44 1.96 2.25
CA MET A 98 5.38 1.52 0.85
C MET A 98 6.78 1.16 0.37
N HIS A 99 6.95 -0.02 -0.22
CA HIS A 99 8.23 -0.48 -0.77
C HIS A 99 8.00 -1.48 -1.92
N SER A 100 9.02 -1.65 -2.76
CA SER A 100 9.03 -2.73 -3.76
C SER A 100 9.21 -4.10 -3.11
N ALA A 101 8.67 -5.18 -3.68
CA ALA A 101 8.93 -6.53 -3.18
C ALA A 101 8.79 -7.57 -4.30
N ALA A 102 9.56 -8.65 -4.24
CA ALA A 102 9.45 -9.74 -5.21
C ALA A 102 8.03 -10.37 -5.24
N TYR A 103 7.33 -10.37 -4.11
CA TYR A 103 5.96 -10.86 -4.01
C TYR A 103 4.91 -9.88 -4.54
N ALA A 104 5.32 -8.66 -4.93
CA ALA A 104 4.50 -7.67 -5.63
C ALA A 104 4.72 -7.70 -7.15
N ASP A 105 5.42 -8.70 -7.67
CA ASP A 105 5.62 -8.90 -9.10
C ASP A 105 4.48 -9.76 -9.70
N PRO A 106 3.80 -9.34 -10.77
CA PRO A 106 2.67 -10.08 -11.35
C PRO A 106 3.03 -11.48 -11.87
N ARG A 107 4.31 -11.79 -12.05
CA ARG A 107 4.77 -13.16 -12.38
C ARG A 107 4.38 -14.21 -11.33
N VAL A 108 4.02 -13.81 -10.11
CA VAL A 108 3.53 -14.75 -9.09
C VAL A 108 2.06 -15.17 -9.31
N VAL A 109 1.29 -14.39 -10.08
CA VAL A 109 -0.16 -14.59 -10.25
C VAL A 109 -0.51 -15.96 -10.85
N PRO A 110 0.18 -16.50 -11.89
CA PRO A 110 -0.13 -17.83 -12.42
C PRO A 110 -0.03 -18.96 -11.38
N GLY A 111 0.88 -18.83 -10.40
CA GLY A 111 1.08 -19.84 -9.36
C GLY A 111 0.18 -19.65 -8.13
N LEU A 112 -0.20 -18.42 -7.81
CA LEU A 112 -0.95 -18.08 -6.59
C LEU A 112 -2.43 -17.76 -6.84
N GLY A 113 -2.83 -17.49 -8.08
CA GLY A 113 -4.16 -16.96 -8.42
C GLY A 113 -4.37 -15.50 -8.01
N ARG A 114 -3.36 -14.85 -7.44
CA ARG A 114 -3.37 -13.49 -6.90
C ARG A 114 -1.94 -12.97 -6.71
N MET A 115 -1.77 -11.71 -6.29
CA MET A 115 -0.46 -11.22 -5.87
C MET A 115 -0.04 -11.86 -4.54
N GLY A 116 1.24 -11.72 -4.18
CA GLY A 116 1.71 -12.03 -2.84
C GLY A 116 1.10 -11.10 -1.78
N ARG A 117 1.44 -11.35 -0.51
CA ARG A 117 0.92 -10.59 0.64
C ARG A 117 2.04 -10.10 1.53
N SER A 118 1.89 -8.89 2.05
CA SER A 118 2.80 -8.29 3.03
C SER A 118 2.36 -8.61 4.47
N GLN A 119 2.98 -7.96 5.45
CA GLN A 119 2.57 -8.02 6.86
C GLN A 119 1.57 -6.91 7.26
N GLY A 120 0.92 -6.28 6.29
CA GLY A 120 0.02 -5.14 6.53
C GLY A 120 0.72 -3.81 6.34
#